data_AF-A0A1F5JQ07-F1
#
_entry.id   AF-A0A1F5JQ07-F1
#
_cell.length_a   1.000
_cell.length_b   1.000
_cell.length_c   1.000
_cell.angle_alpha   90.00
_cell.angle_beta   90.00
_cell.angle_gamma   90.00
#
_symmetry.space_group_name_H-M   'P 1'
#
loop_
_entity.id
_entity.type
_entity.pdbx_description
1 polymer ?
#
loop_
_entity_poly.entity_id
_entity_poly.type
_entity_poly.pdbx_seq_one_letter_code
_entity_poly.pdbx_strand_id
1 'polypeptide(L)'
;MDIYPSMDELRSFFSNKRNIISLLGMGIIITALPLIISLVQKQQIFRSRAAAPPITFTGENVKDKTDGTKYFTLDKDGNPKVGLQLVSPFGLIPAPTTAPTTAPTTAPTTAPGTATGTITASTCTLGTVGGGADETHCKATINWSTTNTGTADVKYDRNDADVCTGGLVWNATNGPQSANWIDAIGYWFHLCVGNTHLAKVFVQGVASGGGSGSTTGTISASPNPTTNGSTTITWDAKGDGQVYVSIDGATDFLVWQNKTGTEVAPWINPGSSYEFKLYQGTSHQTVIARVTVTRQ
;
A
#
# COMPACT_ATOMS: atom_id res chain seq x y z
N MET A 1 -55.13 -38.18 41.93
CA MET A 1 -53.77 -38.47 41.40
C MET A 1 -52.86 -37.50 42.14
N ASP A 2 -52.47 -37.88 43.35
CA ASP A 2 -51.81 -36.99 44.29
C ASP A 2 -50.33 -36.86 43.92
N ILE A 3 -49.95 -35.69 43.39
CA ILE A 3 -48.58 -35.34 42.98
C ILE A 3 -47.89 -34.61 44.14
N TYR A 4 -47.97 -35.17 45.34
CA TYR A 4 -47.20 -34.68 46.48
C TYR A 4 -46.59 -35.87 47.20
N PRO A 5 -45.24 -35.98 47.26
CA PRO A 5 -44.60 -37.04 48.02
C PRO A 5 -45.03 -36.92 49.48
N SER A 6 -45.43 -38.04 50.08
CA SER A 6 -45.82 -38.06 51.48
C SER A 6 -44.62 -37.73 52.38
N MET A 7 -44.87 -37.13 53.55
CA MET A 7 -43.80 -36.76 54.48
C MET A 7 -42.92 -37.95 54.90
N ASP A 8 -43.45 -39.18 54.88
CA ASP A 8 -42.71 -40.39 55.22
C ASP A 8 -41.76 -40.84 54.10
N GLU A 9 -42.14 -40.66 52.84
CA GLU A 9 -41.25 -40.92 51.70
C GLU A 9 -40.06 -39.94 51.66
N LEU A 10 -40.31 -38.66 51.98
CA LEU A 10 -39.25 -37.66 52.13
C LEU A 10 -38.27 -38.05 53.26
N ARG A 11 -38.79 -38.47 54.42
CA ARG A 11 -37.95 -38.90 55.55
C ARG A 11 -37.11 -40.14 55.22
N SER A 12 -37.66 -41.09 54.48
CA SER A 12 -36.93 -42.26 53.99
C SER A 12 -35.81 -41.89 53.01
N PHE A 13 -36.08 -40.95 52.10
CA PHE A 13 -35.09 -40.45 51.14
C PHE A 13 -33.92 -39.74 51.84
N PHE A 14 -34.21 -38.93 52.87
CA PHE A 14 -33.20 -38.27 53.71
C PHE A 14 -32.52 -39.18 54.73
N SER A 15 -32.93 -40.44 54.88
CA SER A 15 -32.27 -41.39 55.79
C SER A 15 -31.21 -42.25 55.08
N ASN A 16 -31.25 -42.33 53.74
CA ASN A 16 -30.27 -43.08 52.99
C ASN A 16 -29.02 -42.23 52.71
N LYS A 17 -27.89 -42.59 53.34
CA LYS A 17 -26.59 -41.92 53.16
C LYS A 17 -26.21 -41.72 51.69
N ARG A 18 -26.51 -42.67 50.79
CA ARG A 18 -26.19 -42.53 49.35
C ARG A 18 -27.04 -41.47 48.66
N ASN A 19 -28.32 -41.37 49.03
CA ASN A 19 -29.23 -40.39 48.42
C ASN A 19 -28.96 -38.98 48.94
N ILE A 20 -28.60 -38.84 50.22
CA ILE A 20 -28.16 -37.56 50.80
C ILE A 20 -26.89 -37.05 50.11
N ILE A 21 -25.90 -37.92 49.89
CA ILE A 21 -24.64 -37.54 49.20
C ILE A 21 -24.93 -37.05 47.78
N SER A 22 -25.81 -37.75 47.04
CA SER A 22 -26.21 -37.35 45.69
C SER A 22 -26.91 -35.99 45.66
N LEU A 23 -27.84 -35.76 46.61
CA LEU A 23 -28.55 -34.49 46.74
C LEU A 23 -27.62 -33.34 47.12
N LEU A 24 -26.66 -33.58 48.03
CA LEU A 24 -25.65 -32.59 48.42
C LEU A 24 -24.74 -32.23 47.24
N GLY A 25 -24.32 -33.23 46.46
CA GLY A 25 -23.53 -33.04 45.25
C GLY A 25 -24.26 -32.18 44.21
N MET A 26 -25.54 -32.45 43.97
CA MET A 26 -26.35 -31.66 43.04
C MET A 26 -26.53 -30.21 43.52
N GLY A 27 -26.74 -30.00 44.82
CA GLY A 27 -26.82 -28.65 45.41
C GLY A 27 -25.52 -27.86 45.29
N ILE A 28 -24.35 -28.51 45.47
CA ILE A 28 -23.04 -27.89 45.29
C ILE A 28 -22.80 -27.52 43.82
N ILE A 29 -23.17 -28.39 42.87
CA ILE A 29 -23.00 -28.12 41.43
C ILE A 29 -23.88 -26.94 40.98
N ILE A 30 -25.14 -26.89 41.40
CA ILE A 30 -26.07 -25.81 41.05
C ILE A 30 -25.59 -24.45 41.58
N THR A 31 -24.97 -24.42 42.76
CA THR A 31 -24.44 -23.18 43.36
C THR A 31 -23.07 -22.78 42.80
N ALA A 32 -22.23 -23.73 42.43
CA ALA A 32 -20.89 -23.47 41.91
C ALA A 32 -20.87 -23.00 40.44
N LEU A 33 -21.74 -23.53 39.58
CA LEU A 33 -21.80 -23.19 38.15
C LEU A 33 -21.89 -21.68 37.85
N PRO A 34 -22.85 -20.91 38.42
CA PRO A 34 -22.93 -19.47 38.16
C PRO A 34 -21.70 -18.71 38.68
N LEU A 35 -21.11 -19.18 39.79
CA LEU A 35 -19.91 -18.60 40.38
C LEU A 35 -18.69 -18.77 39.45
N ILE A 36 -18.53 -19.96 38.87
CA ILE A 36 -17.48 -20.27 37.89
C ILE A 36 -17.64 -19.41 36.62
N ILE A 37 -18.85 -19.26 36.09
CA ILE A 37 -19.11 -18.41 34.93
C ILE A 37 -18.78 -16.94 35.25
N SER A 38 -19.17 -16.44 36.42
CA SER A 38 -18.84 -15.07 36.85
C SER A 38 -17.33 -14.85 37.01
N LEU A 39 -16.59 -15.87 37.44
CA LEU A 39 -15.14 -15.84 37.58
C LEU A 39 -14.44 -15.82 36.21
N VAL A 40 -14.91 -16.61 35.25
CA VAL A 40 -14.38 -16.62 33.87
C VAL A 40 -14.68 -15.29 33.16
N GLN A 41 -15.90 -14.77 33.28
CA GLN A 41 -16.26 -13.46 32.71
C GLN A 41 -15.44 -12.32 33.32
N LYS A 42 -15.22 -12.33 34.64
CA LYS A 42 -14.34 -11.34 35.30
C LYS A 42 -12.89 -11.48 34.83
N GLN A 43 -12.35 -12.69 34.67
CA GLN A 43 -10.98 -12.89 34.18
C GLN A 43 -10.81 -12.43 32.72
N GLN A 44 -11.82 -12.55 31.86
CA GLN A 44 -11.78 -12.04 30.48
C GLN A 44 -11.89 -10.50 30.40
N ILE A 45 -12.59 -9.87 31.34
CA ILE A 45 -12.67 -8.39 31.45
C ILE A 45 -11.34 -7.78 31.91
N PHE A 46 -10.59 -8.44 32.80
CA PHE A 46 -9.27 -7.94 33.23
C PHE A 46 -8.17 -8.11 32.17
N ARG A 47 -8.26 -9.09 31.28
CA ARG A 47 -7.30 -9.23 30.16
C ARG A 47 -7.54 -8.26 29.00
N SER A 48 -8.72 -7.66 28.90
CA SER A 48 -9.10 -6.76 27.80
C SER A 48 -9.05 -5.27 28.14
N ARG A 49 -9.06 -4.91 29.44
CA ARG A 49 -8.83 -3.53 29.86
C ARG A 49 -7.34 -3.30 30.11
N ALA A 50 -6.64 -2.81 29.10
CA ALA A 50 -5.34 -2.20 29.30
C ALA A 50 -5.45 -1.14 30.41
N ALA A 51 -4.58 -1.21 31.41
CA ALA A 51 -4.57 -0.31 32.57
C ALA A 51 -4.21 1.15 32.21
N ALA A 52 -3.82 1.41 30.96
CA ALA A 52 -3.59 2.72 30.40
C ALA A 52 -4.05 2.72 28.93
N PRO A 53 -4.57 3.84 28.40
CA PRO A 53 -4.82 3.97 26.98
C PRO A 53 -3.52 3.70 26.21
N PRO A 54 -3.53 2.82 25.19
CA PRO A 54 -2.31 2.37 24.49
C PRO A 54 -1.59 3.50 23.74
N ILE A 55 -2.31 4.60 23.48
CA ILE A 55 -1.82 5.79 22.79
C ILE A 55 -2.09 6.97 23.71
N THR A 56 -1.02 7.65 24.13
CA THR A 56 -1.10 8.92 24.85
C THR A 56 -0.45 10.02 24.01
N PHE A 57 -1.15 11.14 23.85
CA PHE A 57 -0.59 12.32 23.22
C PHE A 57 0.12 13.15 24.29
N THR A 58 1.39 13.49 24.06
CA THR A 58 2.23 14.21 25.01
C THR A 58 2.89 15.43 24.34
N GLY A 59 3.23 16.44 25.13
CA GLY A 59 3.85 17.68 24.65
C GLY A 59 3.13 18.94 25.16
N GLU A 60 3.82 20.08 25.13
CA GLU A 60 3.29 21.39 25.60
C GLU A 60 2.01 21.81 24.86
N ASN A 61 1.81 21.27 23.65
CA ASN A 61 0.72 21.55 22.75
C ASN A 61 -0.53 20.69 22.98
N VAL A 62 -0.49 19.76 23.95
CA VAL A 62 -1.62 18.88 24.27
C VAL A 62 -2.29 19.39 25.53
N LYS A 63 -3.58 19.76 25.44
CA LYS A 63 -4.36 20.24 26.57
C LYS A 63 -5.57 19.36 26.83
N ASP A 64 -5.88 19.17 28.11
CA ASP A 64 -7.06 18.42 28.54
C ASP A 64 -8.26 19.34 28.71
N LYS A 65 -9.42 18.89 28.24
CA LYS A 65 -10.71 19.49 28.51
C LYS A 65 -11.35 18.80 29.73
N THR A 66 -12.30 19.47 30.38
CA THR A 66 -13.02 18.96 31.56
C THR A 66 -13.80 17.67 31.31
N ASP A 67 -14.10 17.34 30.06
CA ASP A 67 -14.76 16.10 29.62
C ASP A 67 -13.77 14.95 29.34
N GLY A 68 -12.46 15.16 29.55
CA GLY A 68 -11.39 14.18 29.29
C GLY A 68 -10.92 14.15 27.83
N THR A 69 -11.48 14.99 26.95
CA THR A 69 -11.04 15.11 25.55
C THR A 69 -9.75 15.92 25.48
N LYS A 70 -8.77 15.44 24.73
CA LYS A 70 -7.54 16.19 24.43
C LYS A 70 -7.75 17.09 23.22
N TYR A 71 -7.26 18.32 23.30
CA TYR A 71 -7.20 19.24 22.16
C TYR A 71 -5.78 19.73 21.94
N PHE A 72 -5.45 20.00 20.68
CA PHE A 72 -4.12 20.40 20.26
C PHE A 72 -4.07 21.92 20.04
N THR A 73 -3.07 22.57 20.60
CA THR A 73 -2.78 24.00 20.37
C THR A 73 -1.45 24.16 19.66
N LEU A 74 -1.25 25.29 18.98
CA LEU A 74 0.06 25.64 18.43
C LEU A 74 1.05 25.91 19.56
N ASP A 75 2.34 25.64 19.31
CA ASP A 75 3.40 26.06 20.24
C ASP A 75 3.60 27.59 20.23
N LYS A 76 4.52 28.05 21.07
CA LYS A 76 4.93 29.45 21.23
C LYS A 76 5.35 30.09 19.90
N ASP A 77 5.80 29.27 18.94
CA ASP A 77 6.33 29.66 17.64
C ASP A 77 5.31 29.43 16.50
N GLY A 78 4.07 29.02 16.82
CA GLY A 78 3.00 28.82 15.85
C GLY A 78 3.03 27.47 15.11
N ASN A 79 3.84 26.50 15.55
CA ASN A 79 3.95 25.20 14.87
C ASN A 79 3.02 24.14 15.48
N PRO A 80 2.39 23.28 14.64
CA PRO A 80 1.53 22.20 15.11
C PRO A 80 2.34 20.93 15.41
N LYS A 81 3.19 20.95 16.44
CA LYS A 81 3.99 19.77 16.85
C LYS A 81 3.34 19.03 18.02
N VAL A 82 2.95 17.77 17.83
CA VAL A 82 2.39 16.91 18.90
C VAL A 82 3.24 15.66 19.05
N GLY A 83 3.65 15.34 20.28
CA GLY A 83 4.35 14.09 20.59
C GLY A 83 3.36 12.93 20.73
N LEU A 84 3.75 11.76 20.22
CA LEU A 84 3.00 10.51 20.38
C LEU A 84 3.81 9.58 21.29
N GLN A 85 3.22 9.18 22.42
CA GLN A 85 3.80 8.17 23.30
C GLN A 85 2.94 6.90 23.25
N LEU A 86 3.52 5.83 22.71
CA LEU A 86 2.94 4.50 22.76
C LEU A 86 3.34 3.82 24.07
N VAL A 87 2.35 3.37 24.83
CA VAL A 87 2.58 2.66 26.09
C VAL A 87 2.27 1.18 25.85
N SER A 88 3.29 0.34 25.96
CA SER A 88 3.10 -1.12 25.90
C SER A 88 2.25 -1.58 27.09
N PRO A 89 1.21 -2.41 26.86
CA PRO A 89 0.42 -2.99 27.94
C PRO A 89 1.20 -4.03 28.76
N PHE A 90 2.31 -4.52 28.21
CA PHE A 90 3.30 -5.31 28.93
C PHE A 90 4.26 -4.31 29.57
N GLY A 91 4.17 -4.16 30.90
CA GLY A 91 4.91 -3.16 31.67
C GLY A 91 6.41 -3.14 31.38
N LEU A 92 7.07 -2.07 31.82
CA LEU A 92 8.51 -1.85 31.62
C LEU A 92 9.29 -3.10 32.06
N ILE A 93 9.91 -3.78 31.10
CA ILE A 93 10.91 -4.80 31.38
C ILE A 93 12.04 -4.05 32.09
N PRO A 94 12.48 -4.47 33.29
CA PRO A 94 13.60 -3.80 33.95
C PRO A 94 14.78 -3.77 32.99
N ALA A 95 15.31 -2.58 32.75
CA ALA A 95 16.50 -2.40 31.94
C ALA A 95 17.60 -3.33 32.50
N PRO A 96 18.30 -4.10 31.65
CA PRO A 96 19.39 -4.92 32.13
C PRO A 96 20.42 -4.01 32.81
N THR A 97 20.72 -4.29 34.08
CA THR A 97 21.81 -3.64 34.81
C THR A 97 23.09 -3.82 34.01
N THR A 98 23.54 -2.76 33.34
CA THR A 98 24.80 -2.76 32.60
C THR A 98 25.95 -2.79 33.60
N ALA A 99 26.60 -3.94 33.74
CA ALA A 99 27.99 -3.99 34.18
C ALA A 99 28.85 -3.20 33.16
N PRO A 100 29.91 -2.49 33.60
CA PRO A 100 30.74 -1.71 32.71
C PRO A 100 31.62 -2.66 31.88
N THR A 101 31.10 -3.10 30.74
CA THR A 101 31.90 -3.68 29.67
C THR A 101 32.31 -2.55 28.74
N THR A 102 33.62 -2.34 28.61
CA THR A 102 34.22 -1.43 27.65
C THR A 102 33.62 -1.65 26.26
N ALA A 103 32.95 -0.62 25.74
CA ALA A 103 32.24 -0.65 24.47
C ALA A 103 33.21 -0.97 23.32
N PRO A 104 32.93 -1.98 22.48
CA PRO A 104 33.47 -2.01 21.13
C PRO A 104 32.83 -0.85 20.36
N THR A 105 33.65 0.05 19.82
CA THR A 105 33.19 1.08 18.88
C THR A 105 32.81 0.40 17.57
N THR A 106 31.59 -0.13 17.49
CA THR A 106 30.93 -0.37 16.21
C THR A 106 30.24 0.93 15.82
N ALA A 107 30.68 1.51 14.70
CA ALA A 107 29.99 2.61 14.03
C ALA A 107 28.48 2.28 13.90
N PRO A 108 27.59 3.27 13.99
CA PRO A 108 26.16 3.03 13.86
C PRO A 108 25.86 2.47 12.47
N THR A 109 25.64 1.16 12.38
CA THR A 109 25.07 0.53 11.20
C THR A 109 23.64 1.05 11.07
N THR A 110 23.43 1.90 10.06
CA THR A 110 22.10 2.37 9.65
C THR A 110 21.16 1.17 9.52
N ALA A 111 19.98 1.25 10.15
CA ALA A 111 18.91 0.30 9.94
C ALA A 111 18.66 0.15 8.42
N PRO A 112 18.48 -1.07 7.88
CA PRO A 112 18.23 -1.26 6.45
C PRO A 112 17.00 -0.44 6.05
N GLY A 113 17.19 0.54 5.16
CA GLY A 113 16.07 1.33 4.63
C GLY A 113 15.11 0.42 3.86
N THR A 114 13.83 0.79 3.83
CA THR A 114 12.85 0.09 2.97
C THR A 114 13.30 0.18 1.51
N ALA A 115 13.26 -0.95 0.80
CA ALA A 115 13.61 -0.99 -0.61
C ALA A 115 12.68 -0.10 -1.42
N THR A 116 13.24 0.70 -2.33
CA THR A 116 12.47 1.54 -3.27
C THR A 116 13.02 1.34 -4.69
N GLY A 117 12.24 1.70 -5.71
CA GLY A 117 12.70 1.58 -7.09
C GLY A 117 11.82 2.31 -8.09
N THR A 118 12.38 2.52 -9.28
CA THR A 118 11.72 3.15 -10.44
C THR A 118 11.85 2.24 -11.65
N ILE A 119 10.85 2.27 -12.54
CA ILE A 119 10.87 1.54 -13.80
C ILE A 119 10.25 2.39 -14.91
N THR A 120 10.90 2.42 -16.08
CA THR A 120 10.45 3.12 -17.28
C THR A 120 10.70 2.25 -18.52
N ALA A 121 10.02 2.56 -19.62
CA ALA A 121 10.14 1.81 -20.86
C ALA A 121 10.22 2.76 -22.07
N SER A 122 10.98 2.36 -23.08
CA SER A 122 10.94 3.00 -24.39
C SER A 122 9.66 2.64 -25.14
N THR A 123 9.29 3.47 -26.11
CA THR A 123 8.25 3.14 -27.08
C THR A 123 8.70 1.98 -27.96
N CYS A 124 7.71 1.28 -28.55
CA CYS A 124 7.90 0.04 -29.29
C CYS A 124 6.99 0.04 -30.52
N THR A 125 7.57 0.00 -31.72
CA THR A 125 6.83 0.09 -32.99
C THR A 125 6.95 -1.20 -33.79
N LEU A 126 5.82 -1.85 -34.06
CA LEU A 126 5.72 -3.11 -34.80
C LEU A 126 6.20 -2.95 -36.25
N GLY A 127 6.87 -3.96 -36.80
CA GLY A 127 7.35 -3.95 -38.19
C GLY A 127 8.60 -3.10 -38.45
N THR A 128 9.25 -2.53 -37.42
CA THR A 128 10.54 -1.86 -37.57
C THR A 128 11.65 -2.91 -37.66
N VAL A 129 12.33 -2.98 -38.81
CA VAL A 129 13.46 -3.90 -39.03
C VAL A 129 14.57 -3.63 -38.00
N GLY A 130 14.88 -4.63 -37.18
CA GLY A 130 15.91 -4.55 -36.13
C GLY A 130 15.40 -4.54 -34.68
N GLY A 131 14.08 -4.67 -34.45
CA GLY A 131 13.50 -4.64 -33.10
C GLY A 131 12.85 -5.96 -32.62
N GLY A 132 11.92 -6.52 -33.38
CA GLY A 132 11.16 -7.70 -32.98
C GLY A 132 11.78 -9.03 -33.40
N ALA A 133 11.31 -10.13 -32.81
CA ALA A 133 11.57 -11.48 -33.32
C ALA A 133 10.92 -11.74 -34.70
N ASP A 134 9.92 -10.93 -35.09
CA ASP A 134 9.21 -10.95 -36.36
C ASP A 134 8.48 -9.58 -36.60
N GLU A 135 7.71 -9.45 -37.69
CA GLU A 135 6.94 -8.23 -38.02
C GLU A 135 5.79 -7.93 -37.04
N THR A 136 5.38 -8.92 -36.24
CA THR A 136 4.28 -8.83 -35.27
C THR A 136 4.74 -8.46 -33.86
N HIS A 137 6.05 -8.37 -33.64
CA HIS A 137 6.67 -7.99 -32.39
C HIS A 137 7.61 -6.78 -32.56
N CYS A 138 7.94 -6.10 -31.47
CA CYS A 138 8.90 -5.00 -31.47
C CYS A 138 9.83 -5.06 -30.24
N LYS A 139 10.89 -4.23 -30.27
CA LYS A 139 11.83 -4.06 -29.15
C LYS A 139 11.41 -2.90 -28.27
N ALA A 140 11.26 -3.16 -26.99
CA ALA A 140 11.22 -2.13 -25.95
C ALA A 140 12.45 -2.28 -25.05
N THR A 141 13.06 -1.15 -24.69
CA THR A 141 14.10 -1.07 -23.68
C THR A 141 13.47 -0.69 -22.36
N ILE A 142 13.63 -1.54 -21.35
CA ILE A 142 13.13 -1.34 -20.00
C ILE A 142 14.31 -0.88 -19.13
N ASN A 143 14.16 0.27 -18.48
CA ASN A 143 15.13 0.84 -17.57
C ASN A 143 14.57 0.78 -16.16
N TRP A 144 15.35 0.34 -15.19
CA TRP A 144 14.96 0.37 -13.79
C TRP A 144 16.15 0.57 -12.88
N SER A 145 15.86 1.01 -11.66
CA SER A 145 16.84 1.11 -10.59
C SER A 145 16.16 0.84 -9.25
N THR A 146 16.88 0.19 -8.33
CA THR A 146 16.44 0.01 -6.95
C THR A 146 17.45 0.58 -5.96
N THR A 147 16.99 0.94 -4.77
CA THR A 147 17.83 1.35 -3.64
C THR A 147 17.47 0.53 -2.41
N ASN A 148 18.43 0.38 -1.49
CA ASN A 148 18.29 -0.39 -0.25
C ASN A 148 17.92 -1.87 -0.46
N THR A 149 18.33 -2.48 -1.57
CA THR A 149 18.18 -3.92 -1.82
C THR A 149 19.36 -4.48 -2.63
N GLY A 150 19.74 -5.72 -2.36
CA GLY A 150 20.72 -6.49 -3.15
C GLY A 150 20.09 -7.38 -4.21
N THR A 151 18.76 -7.51 -4.21
CA THR A 151 18.01 -8.34 -5.16
C THR A 151 16.80 -7.59 -5.67
N ALA A 152 16.48 -7.75 -6.96
CA ALA A 152 15.23 -7.30 -7.53
C ALA A 152 14.87 -8.15 -8.75
N ASP A 153 13.57 -8.27 -8.99
CA ASP A 153 12.98 -8.97 -10.11
C ASP A 153 12.17 -8.00 -10.94
N VAL A 154 12.36 -8.04 -12.26
CA VAL A 154 11.42 -7.47 -13.21
C VAL A 154 10.57 -8.62 -13.75
N LYS A 155 9.28 -8.55 -13.46
CA LYS A 155 8.27 -9.52 -13.86
C LYS A 155 7.35 -8.91 -14.90
N TYR A 156 6.65 -9.75 -15.65
CA TYR A 156 5.67 -9.29 -16.62
C TYR A 156 4.40 -10.11 -16.59
N ASP A 157 3.30 -9.47 -16.97
CA ASP A 157 2.02 -10.09 -17.25
C ASP A 157 1.20 -9.22 -18.22
N ARG A 158 0.05 -9.72 -18.65
CA ARG A 158 -0.84 -9.00 -19.59
C ARG A 158 -2.05 -8.36 -18.93
N ASN A 159 -2.42 -8.82 -17.75
CA ASN A 159 -3.71 -8.53 -17.13
C ASN A 159 -3.60 -7.54 -15.97
N ASP A 160 -2.39 -7.01 -15.72
CA ASP A 160 -2.03 -6.30 -14.48
C ASP A 160 -2.40 -7.11 -13.23
N ALA A 161 -2.39 -8.44 -13.37
CA ALA A 161 -2.89 -9.36 -12.38
C ALA A 161 -1.71 -10.12 -11.78
N ASP A 162 -1.68 -10.17 -10.44
CA ASP A 162 -0.71 -10.92 -9.65
C ASP A 162 0.69 -10.26 -9.58
N VAL A 163 0.70 -9.16 -8.82
CA VAL A 163 1.87 -8.33 -8.57
C VAL A 163 2.98 -9.15 -7.91
N CYS A 164 4.14 -9.20 -8.56
CA CYS A 164 5.33 -9.93 -8.10
C CYS A 164 5.25 -11.48 -8.10
N THR A 165 4.16 -12.08 -8.57
CA THR A 165 4.04 -13.53 -8.80
C THR A 165 4.01 -13.91 -10.28
N GLY A 166 3.87 -12.92 -11.17
CA GLY A 166 3.97 -13.08 -12.63
C GLY A 166 5.31 -13.63 -13.14
N GLY A 167 5.35 -13.84 -14.46
CA GLY A 167 6.49 -14.42 -15.17
C GLY A 167 7.76 -13.59 -14.93
N LEU A 168 8.87 -14.24 -14.60
CA LEU A 168 10.15 -13.57 -14.39
C LEU A 168 10.78 -13.24 -15.75
N VAL A 169 11.16 -11.98 -15.97
CA VAL A 169 11.93 -11.56 -17.16
C VAL A 169 13.39 -11.37 -16.82
N TRP A 170 13.68 -10.60 -15.76
CA TRP A 170 15.04 -10.27 -15.36
C TRP A 170 15.19 -10.32 -13.84
N ASN A 171 16.32 -10.86 -13.37
CA ASN A 171 16.73 -10.83 -11.98
C ASN A 171 17.97 -9.94 -11.88
N ALA A 172 17.76 -8.64 -11.68
CA ALA A 172 18.82 -7.65 -11.49
C ALA A 172 18.27 -6.41 -10.78
N THR A 173 19.11 -5.76 -9.97
CA THR A 173 18.74 -4.54 -9.23
C THR A 173 18.64 -3.29 -10.10
N ASN A 174 19.19 -3.33 -11.31
CA ASN A 174 19.18 -2.23 -12.27
C ASN A 174 19.23 -2.72 -13.73
N GLY A 175 18.62 -1.91 -14.61
CA GLY A 175 18.65 -2.05 -16.07
C GLY A 175 19.57 -1.01 -16.72
N PRO A 176 19.63 -0.92 -18.07
CA PRO A 176 18.62 -1.38 -19.03
C PRO A 176 18.67 -2.86 -19.43
N GLN A 177 17.52 -3.39 -19.83
CA GLN A 177 17.40 -4.61 -20.63
C GLN A 177 16.38 -4.42 -21.76
N SER A 178 16.37 -5.31 -22.76
CA SER A 178 15.45 -5.21 -23.88
C SER A 178 14.54 -6.44 -24.00
N ALA A 179 13.25 -6.21 -24.19
CA ALA A 179 12.27 -7.21 -24.59
C ALA A 179 11.96 -7.04 -26.08
N ASN A 180 12.23 -8.05 -26.90
CA ASN A 180 12.02 -8.06 -28.36
C ASN A 180 10.75 -8.83 -28.80
N TRP A 181 9.85 -9.07 -27.85
CA TRP A 181 8.65 -9.91 -28.00
C TRP A 181 7.38 -9.12 -27.63
N ILE A 182 7.45 -7.78 -27.60
CA ILE A 182 6.29 -6.95 -27.32
C ILE A 182 5.37 -6.95 -28.53
N ASP A 183 4.12 -7.37 -28.34
CA ASP A 183 3.10 -7.44 -29.37
C ASP A 183 2.11 -6.27 -29.27
N ALA A 184 1.13 -6.26 -30.18
CA ALA A 184 0.07 -5.26 -30.21
C ALA A 184 -0.86 -5.28 -28.97
N ILE A 185 -0.83 -6.34 -28.15
CA ILE A 185 -1.67 -6.45 -26.95
C ILE A 185 -0.98 -5.74 -25.79
N GLY A 186 0.35 -5.91 -25.69
CA GLY A 186 1.17 -5.25 -24.68
C GLY A 186 1.25 -6.02 -23.37
N TYR A 187 2.14 -5.54 -22.51
CA TYR A 187 2.54 -6.17 -21.26
C TYR A 187 2.80 -5.14 -20.18
N TRP A 188 2.43 -5.47 -18.96
CA TRP A 188 2.87 -4.79 -17.75
C TRP A 188 4.20 -5.36 -17.31
N PHE A 189 5.12 -4.47 -16.93
CA PHE A 189 6.38 -4.82 -16.29
C PHE A 189 6.35 -4.33 -14.84
N HIS A 190 6.58 -5.23 -13.90
CA HIS A 190 6.54 -4.99 -12.47
C HIS A 190 7.95 -5.10 -11.89
N LEU A 191 8.40 -4.08 -11.19
CA LEU A 191 9.63 -4.09 -10.42
C LEU A 191 9.33 -4.56 -9.00
N CYS A 192 9.97 -5.64 -8.58
CA CYS A 192 9.67 -6.36 -7.36
C CYS A 192 10.94 -6.66 -6.55
N VAL A 193 10.78 -6.71 -5.23
CA VAL A 193 11.80 -7.21 -4.29
C VAL A 193 11.14 -8.26 -3.42
N GLY A 194 11.45 -9.53 -3.67
CA GLY A 194 10.69 -10.64 -3.10
C GLY A 194 9.22 -10.52 -3.50
N ASN A 195 8.34 -10.39 -2.51
CA ASN A 195 6.89 -10.23 -2.72
C ASN A 195 6.43 -8.76 -2.69
N THR A 196 7.36 -7.81 -2.52
CA THR A 196 7.04 -6.38 -2.45
C THR A 196 7.11 -5.76 -3.84
N HIS A 197 6.03 -5.11 -4.24
CA HIS A 197 5.95 -4.33 -5.47
C HIS A 197 6.49 -2.92 -5.27
N LEU A 198 7.41 -2.50 -6.13
CA LEU A 198 8.03 -1.17 -6.07
C LEU A 198 7.43 -0.21 -7.11
N ALA A 199 7.33 -0.63 -8.36
CA ALA A 199 6.84 0.21 -9.46
C ALA A 199 6.41 -0.65 -10.65
N LYS A 200 5.62 -0.09 -11.58
CA LYS A 200 5.23 -0.75 -12.83
C LYS A 200 5.23 0.17 -14.04
N VAL A 201 5.34 -0.41 -15.23
CA VAL A 201 5.20 0.29 -16.53
C VAL A 201 4.49 -0.60 -17.54
N PHE A 202 3.58 -0.02 -18.34
CA PHE A 202 2.92 -0.73 -19.43
C PHE A 202 3.59 -0.43 -20.77
N VAL A 203 3.78 -1.46 -21.58
CA VAL A 203 4.41 -1.36 -22.91
C VAL A 203 3.58 -2.12 -23.93
N GLN A 204 3.24 -1.47 -25.03
CA GLN A 204 2.47 -2.05 -26.11
C GLN A 204 3.14 -1.75 -27.45
N GLY A 205 3.13 -2.73 -28.34
CA GLY A 205 3.56 -2.55 -29.72
C GLY A 205 2.54 -1.72 -30.49
N VAL A 206 2.95 -0.56 -30.98
CA VAL A 206 2.10 0.24 -31.86
C VAL A 206 2.34 -0.17 -33.30
N ALA A 207 1.26 -0.45 -34.05
CA ALA A 207 1.36 -0.75 -35.46
C ALA A 207 2.06 0.40 -36.19
N SER A 208 3.05 0.10 -37.03
CA SER A 208 3.53 1.04 -38.04
C SER A 208 2.37 1.30 -38.99
N GLY A 209 1.53 2.29 -38.68
CA GLY A 209 0.48 2.72 -39.58
C GLY A 209 1.14 3.08 -40.91
N GLY A 210 0.79 2.34 -41.97
CA GLY A 210 1.11 2.68 -43.35
C GLY A 210 0.50 4.04 -43.68
N GLY A 211 1.26 5.08 -43.39
CA GLY A 211 0.89 6.47 -43.51
C GLY A 211 2.16 7.29 -43.29
N SER A 212 2.90 7.51 -44.37
CA SER A 212 4.04 8.41 -44.42
C SER A 212 3.63 9.79 -43.89
N GLY A 213 3.97 10.08 -42.63
CA GLY A 213 3.61 11.33 -41.96
C GLY A 213 4.00 11.38 -40.48
N SER A 214 5.29 11.25 -40.17
CA SER A 214 5.95 11.88 -39.00
C SER A 214 5.15 11.92 -37.66
N THR A 215 5.06 10.82 -36.91
CA THR A 215 4.66 10.80 -35.48
C THR A 215 5.80 11.37 -34.62
N THR A 216 6.03 12.67 -34.68
CA THR A 216 7.16 13.34 -34.02
C THR A 216 6.69 14.20 -32.83
N GLY A 217 5.64 13.79 -32.15
CA GLY A 217 5.15 14.51 -30.97
C GLY A 217 5.89 14.13 -29.69
N THR A 218 6.07 15.08 -28.77
CA THR A 218 6.69 14.85 -27.44
C THR A 218 5.78 15.37 -26.34
N ILE A 219 5.72 14.68 -25.19
CA ILE A 219 5.13 15.19 -23.96
C ILE A 219 6.03 14.83 -22.78
N SER A 220 6.22 15.76 -21.85
CA SER A 220 7.08 15.59 -20.67
C SER A 220 6.49 16.32 -19.46
N ALA A 221 6.84 15.88 -18.25
CA ALA A 221 6.40 16.47 -17.00
C ALA A 221 7.61 16.78 -16.10
N SER A 222 7.64 17.98 -15.51
CA SER A 222 8.68 18.37 -14.54
C SER A 222 8.14 19.33 -13.48
N PRO A 223 8.32 19.04 -12.17
CA PRO A 223 8.94 17.84 -11.60
C PRO A 223 8.05 16.60 -11.73
N ASN A 224 8.66 15.42 -11.91
CA ASN A 224 7.99 14.12 -11.89
C ASN A 224 8.91 13.03 -11.28
N PRO A 225 8.59 12.47 -10.10
CA PRO A 225 7.43 12.77 -9.25
C PRO A 225 7.44 14.20 -8.71
N THR A 226 6.28 14.75 -8.38
CA THR A 226 6.18 16.08 -7.71
C THR A 226 6.06 15.92 -6.20
N THR A 227 6.65 16.84 -5.43
CA THR A 227 6.48 16.88 -3.96
C THR A 227 5.37 17.87 -3.54
N ASN A 228 5.18 18.92 -4.34
CA ASN A 228 4.30 20.05 -4.01
C ASN A 228 2.89 19.91 -4.60
N GLY A 229 2.58 18.76 -5.22
CA GLY A 229 1.30 18.52 -5.89
C GLY A 229 1.11 19.31 -7.19
N SER A 230 2.21 19.81 -7.76
CA SER A 230 2.22 20.57 -9.00
C SER A 230 3.33 20.09 -9.93
N THR A 231 3.01 19.90 -11.20
CA THR A 231 3.97 19.54 -12.24
C THR A 231 3.73 20.42 -13.47
N THR A 232 4.80 20.72 -14.22
CA THR A 232 4.69 21.42 -15.51
C THR A 232 4.68 20.40 -16.63
N ILE A 233 3.60 20.38 -17.41
CA ILE A 233 3.44 19.54 -18.59
C ILE A 233 3.85 20.34 -19.83
N THR A 234 4.84 19.85 -20.55
CA THR A 234 5.32 20.44 -21.82
C THR A 234 5.04 19.47 -22.95
N TRP A 235 4.45 19.95 -24.05
CA TRP A 235 4.17 19.11 -25.21
C TRP A 235 4.36 19.83 -26.55
N ASP A 236 4.59 19.02 -27.58
CA ASP A 236 4.60 19.40 -28.99
C ASP A 236 4.03 18.26 -29.81
N ALA A 237 2.92 18.45 -30.50
CA ALA A 237 2.23 17.43 -31.30
C ALA A 237 2.74 17.34 -32.75
N LYS A 238 3.57 18.29 -33.20
CA LYS A 238 3.98 18.46 -34.61
C LYS A 238 2.81 18.47 -35.60
N GLY A 239 1.63 18.89 -35.15
CA GLY A 239 0.37 18.97 -35.90
C GLY A 239 -0.74 19.46 -34.97
N ASP A 240 -2.01 19.34 -35.36
CA ASP A 240 -3.10 19.50 -34.39
C ASP A 240 -2.96 18.46 -33.28
N GLY A 241 -3.25 18.85 -32.04
CA GLY A 241 -3.10 17.95 -30.90
C GLY A 241 -3.94 18.32 -29.71
N GLN A 242 -4.28 17.30 -28.94
CA GLN A 242 -5.04 17.40 -27.70
C GLN A 242 -4.33 16.62 -26.60
N VAL A 243 -4.23 17.21 -25.41
CA VAL A 243 -3.73 16.54 -24.22
C VAL A 243 -4.91 16.17 -23.34
N TYR A 244 -5.01 14.88 -23.06
CA TYR A 244 -5.96 14.31 -22.12
C TYR A 244 -5.26 13.81 -20.87
N VAL A 245 -6.00 13.70 -19.77
CA VAL A 245 -5.52 13.08 -18.54
C VAL A 245 -6.46 11.96 -18.10
N SER A 246 -5.89 10.81 -17.72
CA SER A 246 -6.56 9.76 -16.96
C SER A 246 -6.10 9.80 -15.51
N ILE A 247 -7.03 9.70 -14.56
CA ILE A 247 -6.75 9.65 -13.12
C ILE A 247 -7.06 8.24 -12.66
N ASP A 248 -6.06 7.54 -12.11
CA ASP A 248 -6.20 6.17 -11.60
C ASP A 248 -6.83 5.19 -12.62
N GLY A 249 -6.55 5.39 -13.91
CA GLY A 249 -7.08 4.57 -15.00
C GLY A 249 -8.54 4.87 -15.38
N ALA A 250 -9.15 5.91 -14.81
CA ALA A 250 -10.49 6.37 -15.19
C ALA A 250 -10.52 6.95 -16.62
N THR A 251 -11.73 7.23 -17.11
CA THR A 251 -11.96 7.84 -18.43
C THR A 251 -11.12 9.10 -18.63
N ASP A 252 -10.53 9.22 -19.82
CA ASP A 252 -9.72 10.36 -20.21
C ASP A 252 -10.52 11.67 -20.23
N PHE A 253 -9.97 12.73 -19.64
CA PHE A 253 -10.52 14.09 -19.65
C PHE A 253 -9.64 15.02 -20.49
N LEU A 254 -10.24 15.80 -21.40
CA LEU A 254 -9.50 16.79 -22.18
C LEU A 254 -9.03 17.91 -21.25
N VAL A 255 -7.73 18.20 -21.27
CA VAL A 255 -7.13 19.26 -20.45
C VAL A 255 -6.70 20.44 -21.31
N TRP A 256 -6.04 20.16 -22.44
CA TRP A 256 -5.53 21.19 -23.34
C TRP A 256 -5.72 20.79 -24.80
N GLN A 257 -6.09 21.76 -25.65
CA GLN A 257 -6.27 21.56 -27.08
C GLN A 257 -5.41 22.56 -27.85
N ASN A 258 -4.11 22.30 -27.85
CA ASN A 258 -3.12 23.11 -28.58
C ASN A 258 -2.08 22.20 -29.20
N LYS A 259 -1.57 22.58 -30.38
CA LYS A 259 -0.45 21.90 -31.04
C LYS A 259 0.79 21.79 -30.15
N THR A 260 1.14 22.85 -29.46
CA THR A 260 2.27 22.90 -28.52
C THR A 260 1.85 23.63 -27.26
N GLY A 261 2.46 23.33 -26.12
CA GLY A 261 2.17 24.06 -24.89
C GLY A 261 3.09 23.72 -23.75
N THR A 262 3.04 24.57 -22.72
CA THR A 262 3.71 24.39 -21.44
C THR A 262 2.76 24.91 -20.39
N GLU A 263 2.14 24.00 -19.64
CA GLU A 263 1.08 24.33 -18.69
C GLU A 263 1.32 23.64 -17.36
N VAL A 264 0.88 24.29 -16.29
CA VAL A 264 1.01 23.76 -14.94
C VAL A 264 -0.24 22.95 -14.59
N ALA A 265 -0.05 21.74 -14.08
CA ALA A 265 -1.08 20.94 -13.44
C ALA A 265 -0.92 21.04 -11.90
N PRO A 266 -1.61 21.97 -11.22
CA PRO A 266 -1.46 22.21 -9.78
C PRO A 266 -2.29 21.27 -8.88
N TRP A 267 -2.82 20.19 -9.43
CA TRP A 267 -3.85 19.34 -8.81
C TRP A 267 -3.41 17.88 -8.67
N ILE A 268 -2.10 17.62 -8.61
CA ILE A 268 -1.57 16.28 -8.42
C ILE A 268 -1.68 15.89 -6.94
N ASN A 269 -2.58 14.96 -6.63
CA ASN A 269 -2.80 14.49 -5.26
C ASN A 269 -1.94 13.27 -4.92
N PRO A 270 -1.51 13.13 -3.65
CA PRO A 270 -0.81 11.92 -3.20
C PRO A 270 -1.76 10.72 -3.23
N GLY A 271 -1.24 9.55 -3.60
CA GLY A 271 -2.02 8.31 -3.70
C GLY A 271 -2.76 8.11 -5.01
N SER A 272 -2.78 9.10 -5.92
CA SER A 272 -3.33 8.98 -7.27
C SER A 272 -2.23 9.00 -8.35
N SER A 273 -2.51 8.35 -9.47
CA SER A 273 -1.67 8.32 -10.68
C SER A 273 -2.35 9.09 -11.81
N TYR A 274 -1.60 10.00 -12.44
CA TYR A 274 -2.10 10.87 -13.49
C TYR A 274 -1.40 10.58 -14.80
N GLU A 275 -2.10 9.99 -15.77
CA GLU A 275 -1.54 9.68 -17.09
C GLU A 275 -1.96 10.76 -18.09
N PHE A 276 -1.03 11.62 -18.49
CA PHE A 276 -1.22 12.61 -19.54
C PHE A 276 -0.92 11.99 -20.90
N LYS A 277 -1.87 12.05 -21.83
CA LYS A 277 -1.77 11.49 -23.18
C LYS A 277 -1.92 12.60 -24.21
N LEU A 278 -0.96 12.71 -25.11
CA LEU A 278 -0.99 13.60 -26.26
C LEU A 278 -1.56 12.86 -27.46
N TYR A 279 -2.69 13.31 -27.99
CA TYR A 279 -3.35 12.77 -29.16
C TYR A 279 -3.05 13.57 -30.42
N GLN A 280 -3.05 12.88 -31.56
CA GLN A 280 -3.00 13.47 -32.90
C GLN A 280 -4.37 14.00 -33.29
N GLY A 281 -4.41 15.25 -33.75
CA GLY A 281 -5.64 15.88 -34.17
C GLY A 281 -6.64 16.06 -33.03
N THR A 282 -7.92 16.14 -33.41
CA THR A 282 -9.04 16.36 -32.49
C THR A 282 -10.01 15.18 -32.41
N SER A 283 -9.70 14.08 -33.11
CA SER A 283 -10.55 12.91 -33.17
C SER A 283 -10.40 11.99 -31.95
N HIS A 284 -9.43 12.26 -31.06
CA HIS A 284 -9.16 11.48 -29.85
C HIS A 284 -8.95 9.97 -30.11
N GLN A 285 -8.39 9.63 -31.27
CA GLN A 285 -8.23 8.23 -31.72
C GLN A 285 -6.77 7.74 -31.64
N THR A 286 -5.81 8.62 -31.83
CA THR A 286 -4.39 8.25 -31.97
C THR A 286 -3.56 8.96 -30.92
N VAL A 287 -3.03 8.23 -29.95
CA VAL A 287 -2.05 8.75 -28.97
C VAL A 287 -0.66 8.80 -29.63
N ILE A 288 -0.01 9.96 -29.62
CA ILE A 288 1.34 10.17 -30.13
C ILE A 288 2.40 10.06 -29.01
N ALA A 289 2.10 10.54 -27.80
CA ALA A 289 3.02 10.49 -26.66
C ALA A 289 2.26 10.44 -25.33
N ARG A 290 2.87 9.96 -24.26
CA ARG A 290 2.25 9.94 -22.91
C ARG A 290 3.28 10.11 -21.79
N VAL A 291 2.84 10.62 -20.64
CA VAL A 291 3.66 10.73 -19.42
C VAL A 291 2.79 10.48 -18.18
N THR A 292 3.28 9.63 -17.27
CA THR A 292 2.62 9.34 -16.00
C THR A 292 3.26 10.16 -14.88
N VAL A 293 2.44 10.85 -14.10
CA VAL A 293 2.86 11.72 -13.00
C VAL A 293 2.29 11.21 -11.69
N THR A 294 3.13 11.13 -10.67
CA THR A 294 2.76 10.81 -9.30
C THR A 294 3.26 11.88 -8.34
N ARG A 295 2.65 11.94 -7.14
CA ARG A 295 3.14 12.76 -6.04
C ARG A 295 3.80 11.89 -4.97
N GLN A 296 4.97 12.31 -4.51
CA GLN A 296 5.70 11.75 -3.36
C GLN A 296 5.35 12.47 -2.06
#